data_AF-A0A6F9D7E3-F1
#
_entry.id   AF-A0A6F9D7E3-F1
#
_cell.length_a   1.000
_cell.length_b   1.000
_cell.length_c   1.000
_cell.angle_alpha   90.00
_cell.angle_beta   90.00
_cell.angle_gamma   90.00
#
_symmetry.space_group_name_H-M   'P 1'
#
loop_
_entity.id
_entity.type
_entity.pdbx_description
1 polymer ?
#
loop_
_entity_poly.entity_id
_entity_poly.type
_entity_poly.pdbx_seq_one_letter_code
_entity_poly.pdbx_strand_id
1 'polypeptide(L)'
;MADLDELLDEVERDFQQSERHKIAPKSRKTTDKQKSQVLEDDIDIILNETAEVQTREVIGAKGERGTITTKSKARCSSICLGGPQDQVGICSLTNKRCCDRLRCTSCDFKVQRFPGYQWKHDIDYLFLRNNMPEFSKVVKKLQKKESSNAYACQCSWNSVTKLKPLPPDLKWVCAKH
;
A
#
# COMPACT_ATOMS: atom_id res chain seq x y z
N MET A 1 2.24 -40.36 -29.81
CA MET A 1 2.53 -39.50 -28.65
C MET A 1 3.79 -38.71 -28.96
N ALA A 2 3.70 -37.84 -29.97
CA ALA A 2 4.80 -37.01 -30.46
C ALA A 2 4.31 -35.60 -30.90
N ASP A 3 3.00 -35.44 -31.15
CA ASP A 3 2.39 -34.17 -31.58
C ASP A 3 2.53 -33.01 -30.57
N LEU A 4 2.80 -33.28 -29.29
CA LEU A 4 2.84 -32.20 -28.28
C LEU A 4 4.15 -31.40 -28.32
N ASP A 5 5.27 -32.04 -28.60
CA ASP A 5 6.57 -31.36 -28.69
C ASP A 5 6.66 -30.55 -30.01
N GLU A 6 6.13 -31.08 -31.10
CA GLU A 6 6.07 -30.40 -32.41
C GLU A 6 5.19 -29.14 -32.38
N LEU A 7 4.08 -29.16 -31.63
CA LEU A 7 3.22 -27.98 -31.40
C LEU A 7 3.88 -26.93 -30.50
N LEU A 8 4.76 -27.32 -29.57
CA LEU A 8 5.55 -26.39 -28.76
C LEU A 8 6.60 -25.67 -29.61
N ASP A 9 7.32 -26.41 -30.45
CA ASP A 9 8.30 -25.86 -31.40
C ASP A 9 7.65 -24.91 -32.43
N GLU A 10 6.41 -25.15 -32.84
CA GLU A 10 5.64 -24.25 -33.72
C GLU A 10 5.35 -22.90 -33.04
N VAL A 11 4.82 -22.91 -31.80
CA VAL A 11 4.51 -21.68 -31.05
C VAL A 11 5.77 -20.87 -30.74
N GLU A 12 6.90 -21.53 -30.42
CA GLU A 12 8.16 -20.82 -30.14
C GLU A 12 8.75 -20.15 -31.40
N ARG A 13 8.60 -20.77 -32.58
CA ARG A 13 8.99 -20.17 -33.87
C ARG A 13 8.15 -18.92 -34.21
N ASP A 14 6.83 -18.98 -33.97
CA ASP A 14 5.92 -17.85 -34.21
C ASP A 14 6.26 -16.63 -33.34
N PHE A 15 6.55 -16.85 -32.04
CA PHE A 15 6.99 -15.78 -31.15
C PHE A 15 8.31 -15.15 -31.64
N GLN A 16 9.31 -15.96 -32.03
CA GLN A 16 10.60 -15.47 -32.52
C GLN A 16 10.51 -14.71 -33.85
N GLN A 17 9.54 -15.01 -34.72
CA GLN A 17 9.29 -14.20 -35.92
C GLN A 17 8.62 -12.86 -35.58
N SER A 18 7.69 -12.85 -34.62
CA SER A 18 6.97 -11.62 -34.23
C SER A 18 7.89 -10.53 -33.65
N GLU A 19 8.93 -10.92 -32.91
CA GLU A 19 9.94 -10.01 -32.34
C GLU A 19 10.89 -9.41 -33.40
N ARG A 20 11.22 -10.18 -34.45
CA ARG A 20 12.17 -9.75 -35.50
C ARG A 20 11.64 -8.62 -36.41
N HIS A 21 10.33 -8.40 -36.43
CA HIS A 21 9.68 -7.44 -37.35
C HIS A 21 9.51 -6.00 -36.81
N LYS A 22 10.08 -5.64 -35.65
CA LYS A 22 9.83 -4.33 -35.01
C LYS A 22 11.04 -3.41 -34.76
N ILE A 23 12.26 -3.74 -35.21
CA ILE A 23 13.43 -2.88 -34.99
C ILE A 23 14.16 -2.55 -36.30
N ALA A 24 13.81 -1.41 -36.90
CA ALA A 24 14.52 -0.83 -38.04
C ALA A 24 14.89 0.65 -37.77
N PRO A 25 16.09 0.94 -37.22
CA PRO A 25 16.60 2.30 -37.08
C PRO A 25 17.39 2.69 -38.34
N LYS A 26 17.01 3.80 -38.99
CA LYS A 26 17.80 4.36 -40.10
C LYS A 26 19.12 4.96 -39.59
N SER A 27 20.21 4.59 -40.25
CA SER A 27 21.58 4.98 -39.92
C SER A 27 21.87 6.46 -40.16
N ARG A 28 22.64 7.08 -39.24
CA ARG A 28 23.74 8.01 -39.55
C ARG A 28 24.84 7.90 -38.49
N LYS A 29 26.09 7.74 -38.94
CA LYS A 29 27.34 7.67 -38.13
C LYS A 29 27.61 9.06 -37.50
N THR A 30 28.23 9.21 -36.32
CA THR A 30 29.68 9.04 -35.98
C THR A 30 29.89 9.29 -34.47
N THR A 31 30.94 8.89 -33.74
CA THR A 31 32.08 7.94 -33.95
C THR A 31 32.87 7.75 -32.63
N ASP A 32 33.44 6.56 -32.41
CA ASP A 32 34.54 6.17 -31.48
C ASP A 32 34.37 5.94 -29.96
N LYS A 33 35.28 5.07 -29.49
CA LYS A 33 35.78 4.77 -28.13
C LYS A 33 34.83 4.35 -26.98
N GLN A 34 34.75 3.02 -26.85
CA GLN A 34 35.15 2.25 -25.66
C GLN A 34 35.44 3.04 -24.35
N LYS A 35 34.73 2.69 -23.26
CA LYS A 35 35.28 1.90 -22.14
C LYS A 35 34.20 1.60 -21.08
N SER A 36 33.92 0.33 -20.83
CA SER A 36 33.21 -0.10 -19.62
C SER A 36 34.14 0.05 -18.41
N GLN A 37 33.61 0.53 -17.27
CA GLN A 37 33.84 0.05 -15.89
C GLN A 37 33.68 1.18 -14.85
N VAL A 38 33.14 0.79 -13.68
CA VAL A 38 33.01 1.54 -12.41
C VAL A 38 32.05 2.74 -12.41
N LEU A 39 30.86 2.50 -11.87
CA LEU A 39 30.06 3.46 -11.08
C LEU A 39 29.41 2.68 -9.93
N GLU A 40 30.26 2.16 -9.04
CA GLU A 40 29.89 1.89 -7.65
C GLU A 40 30.31 3.11 -6.83
N ASP A 41 29.59 3.36 -5.72
CA ASP A 41 29.74 4.48 -4.78
C ASP A 41 29.32 5.88 -5.28
N ASP A 42 28.16 6.36 -4.80
CA ASP A 42 27.87 7.77 -4.41
C ASP A 42 26.41 7.97 -3.91
N ILE A 43 25.87 7.02 -3.14
CA ILE A 43 24.51 7.13 -2.56
C ILE A 43 24.44 8.17 -1.43
N ASP A 44 25.56 8.46 -0.76
CA ASP A 44 25.59 9.25 0.47
C ASP A 44 25.51 10.78 0.25
N ILE A 45 25.67 11.27 -0.98
CA ILE A 45 25.61 12.73 -1.28
C ILE A 45 24.18 13.28 -1.26
N ILE A 46 23.16 12.46 -1.58
CA ILE A 46 21.76 12.94 -1.70
C ILE A 46 21.06 13.10 -0.33
N LEU A 47 21.66 12.62 0.76
CA LEU A 47 21.03 12.58 2.09
C LEU A 47 21.30 13.79 3.00
N ASN A 48 22.00 14.83 2.54
CA ASN A 48 22.37 15.97 3.40
C ASN A 48 21.91 17.37 2.92
N GLU A 49 21.11 17.48 1.85
CA GLU A 49 20.63 18.77 1.30
C GLU A 49 19.10 18.96 1.34
N THR A 50 18.44 18.55 2.42
CA THR A 50 17.10 19.05 2.76
C THR A 50 16.99 19.47 4.23
N ALA A 51 17.80 20.46 4.60
CA ALA A 51 17.51 21.34 5.72
C ALA A 51 17.11 22.73 5.17
N GLU A 52 16.32 23.48 5.94
CA GLU A 52 15.87 24.86 5.66
C GLU A 52 14.83 25.04 4.53
N VAL A 53 13.53 25.09 4.92
CA VAL A 53 12.77 26.37 4.96
C VAL A 53 11.78 26.31 6.14
N GLN A 54 11.82 27.31 7.00
CA GLN A 54 10.78 27.56 8.01
C GLN A 54 9.68 28.47 7.45
N THR A 55 8.42 28.28 7.84
CA THR A 55 7.56 29.34 8.43
C THR A 55 6.15 28.85 8.79
N ARG A 56 5.82 28.97 10.09
CA ARG A 56 4.56 29.50 10.69
C ARG A 56 3.19 28.87 10.33
N GLU A 57 2.19 28.75 11.20
CA GLU A 57 2.00 28.99 12.65
C GLU A 57 0.63 28.39 13.05
N VAL A 58 0.46 27.82 14.26
CA VAL A 58 -0.65 28.10 15.22
C VAL A 58 -0.22 27.58 16.62
N ILE A 59 -0.60 28.34 17.65
CA ILE A 59 -0.11 28.31 19.05
C ILE A 59 -0.82 27.26 19.92
N GLY A 60 -0.10 26.65 20.88
CA GLY A 60 -0.71 25.85 21.97
C GLY A 60 0.31 25.13 22.89
N ALA A 61 0.62 25.72 24.05
CA ALA A 61 1.59 25.22 25.05
C ALA A 61 1.08 23.94 25.79
N LYS A 62 1.85 23.14 26.57
CA LYS A 62 3.24 23.20 27.09
C LYS A 62 3.64 21.77 27.54
N GLY A 63 4.90 21.34 27.46
CA GLY A 63 5.32 20.07 28.08
C GLY A 63 6.64 19.48 27.58
N GLU A 64 7.71 19.60 28.36
CA GLU A 64 9.05 19.11 28.01
C GLU A 64 9.24 17.62 28.29
N ARG A 65 9.73 16.90 27.27
CA ARG A 65 10.97 16.11 27.37
C ARG A 65 11.38 15.60 25.99
N GLY A 66 12.44 16.18 25.44
CA GLY A 66 13.09 15.67 24.25
C GLY A 66 13.84 14.38 24.57
N THR A 67 13.22 13.24 24.30
CA THR A 67 13.96 11.99 24.13
C THR A 67 14.28 11.87 22.64
N ILE A 68 15.57 11.84 22.30
CA ILE A 68 16.04 11.46 20.96
C ILE A 68 15.70 9.98 20.78
N THR A 69 14.51 9.70 20.27
CA THR A 69 14.09 8.34 19.94
C THR A 69 14.68 7.99 18.59
N THR A 70 15.58 7.00 18.59
CA THR A 70 15.89 6.26 17.38
C THR A 70 14.56 5.79 16.77
N LYS A 71 14.32 6.09 15.49
CA LYS A 71 13.05 5.86 14.77
C LYS A 71 12.78 4.36 14.56
N SER A 72 12.61 3.63 15.66
CA SER A 72 12.22 2.23 15.67
C SER A 72 10.79 2.11 15.18
N LYS A 73 10.60 1.28 14.14
CA LYS A 73 9.32 1.07 13.45
C LYS A 73 8.36 0.29 14.36
N ALA A 74 7.67 1.01 15.24
CA ALA A 74 6.84 0.46 16.31
C ALA A 74 5.64 -0.34 15.77
N ARG A 75 5.14 -1.33 16.53
CA ARG A 75 3.96 -2.12 16.17
C ARG A 75 2.90 -2.04 17.26
N CYS A 76 1.64 -2.17 16.86
CA CYS A 76 0.55 -2.36 17.79
C CYS A 76 0.73 -3.69 18.55
N SER A 77 0.60 -3.68 19.88
CA SER A 77 0.59 -4.91 20.70
C SER A 77 -0.75 -5.64 20.63
N SER A 78 -1.82 -4.93 20.27
CA SER A 78 -3.15 -5.48 20.01
C SER A 78 -3.76 -4.70 18.85
N ILE A 79 -4.41 -5.36 17.90
CA ILE A 79 -5.00 -4.65 16.75
C ILE A 79 -6.44 -4.29 17.09
N CYS A 80 -6.77 -3.01 16.97
CA CYS A 80 -8.12 -2.49 17.13
C CYS A 80 -8.54 -1.69 15.89
N LEU A 81 -9.81 -1.81 15.53
CA LEU A 81 -10.50 -1.00 14.52
C LEU A 81 -11.39 0.01 15.25
N GLY A 82 -11.42 1.26 14.82
CA GLY A 82 -12.21 2.34 15.43
C GLY A 82 -13.44 2.74 14.60
N GLY A 83 -14.35 3.47 15.21
CA GLY A 83 -15.27 4.39 14.55
C GLY A 83 -14.62 5.73 14.21
N PRO A 84 -15.38 6.70 13.67
CA PRO A 84 -14.83 7.99 13.23
C PRO A 84 -14.22 8.84 14.34
N GLN A 85 -14.76 8.76 15.56
CA GLN A 85 -14.36 9.52 16.75
C GLN A 85 -13.18 8.90 17.52
N ASP A 86 -12.77 7.67 17.19
CA ASP A 86 -11.71 6.97 17.92
C ASP A 86 -10.31 7.45 17.49
N GLN A 87 -9.42 7.67 18.47
CA GLN A 87 -8.03 8.07 18.21
C GLN A 87 -7.30 7.06 17.34
N VAL A 88 -6.51 7.57 16.38
CA VAL A 88 -5.71 6.77 15.46
C VAL A 88 -4.26 6.67 15.94
N GLY A 89 -3.62 5.53 15.72
CA GLY A 89 -2.17 5.36 15.93
C GLY A 89 -1.80 3.98 16.46
N ILE A 90 -0.67 3.90 17.16
CA ILE A 90 -0.19 2.68 17.81
C ILE A 90 -1.16 2.30 18.93
N CYS A 91 -1.69 1.07 18.86
CA CYS A 91 -2.51 0.47 19.90
C CYS A 91 -1.64 -0.40 20.81
N SER A 92 -1.56 -0.01 22.08
CA SER A 92 -0.77 -0.65 23.14
C SER A 92 -1.69 -1.30 24.19
N LEU A 93 -1.10 -1.91 25.22
CA LEU A 93 -1.88 -2.41 26.37
C LEU A 93 -2.56 -1.28 27.14
N THR A 94 -1.81 -0.21 27.44
CA THR A 94 -2.24 0.96 28.22
C THR A 94 -2.98 2.04 27.43
N ASN A 95 -2.88 2.03 26.09
CA ASN A 95 -3.47 3.06 25.24
C ASN A 95 -4.08 2.40 24.00
N LYS A 96 -5.41 2.29 23.99
CA LYS A 96 -6.17 1.65 22.91
C LYS A 96 -6.51 2.68 21.83
N ARG A 97 -6.06 2.41 20.60
CA ARG A 97 -6.22 3.27 19.42
C ARG A 97 -6.58 2.44 18.20
N CYS A 98 -7.17 3.08 17.19
CA CYS A 98 -7.37 2.48 15.87
C CYS A 98 -6.04 2.43 15.11
N CYS A 99 -5.65 1.24 14.63
CA CYS A 99 -4.50 1.14 13.72
C CYS A 99 -4.86 1.65 12.32
N ASP A 100 -4.05 2.53 11.74
CA ASP A 100 -4.14 3.04 10.36
C ASP A 100 -3.20 2.32 9.38
N ARG A 101 -2.17 1.64 9.88
CA ARG A 101 -1.19 0.90 9.09
C ARG A 101 -1.49 -0.59 9.07
N LEU A 102 -2.70 -0.92 8.66
CA LEU A 102 -3.18 -2.30 8.50
C LEU A 102 -2.82 -2.86 7.12
N ARG A 103 -2.38 -4.12 7.09
CA ARG A 103 -2.11 -4.91 5.88
C ARG A 103 -2.78 -6.27 6.01
N CYS A 104 -3.42 -6.76 4.95
CA CYS A 104 -4.01 -8.09 4.94
C CYS A 104 -2.97 -9.14 4.54
N THR A 105 -2.83 -10.24 5.28
CA THR A 105 -1.85 -11.30 4.96
C THR A 105 -2.35 -12.28 3.89
N SER A 106 -3.63 -12.20 3.47
CA SER A 106 -4.20 -13.11 2.45
C SER A 106 -4.15 -12.57 1.02
N CYS A 107 -4.18 -11.25 0.86
CA CYS A 107 -3.99 -10.60 -0.45
C CYS A 107 -2.76 -9.68 -0.49
N ASP A 108 -2.05 -9.52 0.62
CA ASP A 108 -0.91 -8.61 0.82
C ASP A 108 -1.18 -7.10 0.60
N PHE A 109 -2.42 -6.71 0.27
CA PHE A 109 -2.79 -5.30 0.15
C PHE A 109 -2.93 -4.59 1.49
N LYS A 110 -2.63 -3.27 1.48
CA LYS A 110 -2.98 -2.35 2.56
C LYS A 110 -4.50 -2.35 2.75
N VAL A 111 -4.94 -2.37 4.00
CA VAL A 111 -6.35 -2.19 4.35
C VAL A 111 -6.64 -0.69 4.32
N GLN A 112 -7.55 -0.27 3.43
CA GLN A 112 -7.97 1.11 3.33
C GLN A 112 -9.11 1.39 4.33
N ARG A 113 -9.06 2.56 4.97
CA ARG A 113 -10.12 3.10 5.83
C ARG A 113 -10.90 4.16 5.05
N PHE A 114 -12.23 4.12 5.17
CA PHE A 114 -13.17 5.08 4.62
C PHE A 114 -14.01 5.66 5.79
N PRO A 115 -13.62 6.82 6.37
CA PRO A 115 -14.31 7.41 7.50
C PRO A 115 -15.67 7.98 7.11
N GLY A 116 -16.68 7.84 7.98
CA GLY A 116 -18.05 8.31 7.71
C GLY A 116 -18.83 7.42 6.74
N TYR A 117 -18.39 6.17 6.54
CA TYR A 117 -19.05 5.19 5.68
C TYR A 117 -19.25 3.84 6.37
N GLN A 118 -20.22 3.08 5.85
CA GLN A 118 -20.46 1.68 6.14
C GLN A 118 -20.57 0.91 4.81
N TRP A 119 -20.09 -0.33 4.76
CA TRP A 119 -20.35 -1.23 3.63
C TRP A 119 -21.82 -1.63 3.59
N LYS A 120 -22.44 -1.60 2.40
CA LYS A 120 -23.77 -2.16 2.17
C LYS A 120 -23.76 -3.68 2.36
N HIS A 121 -24.94 -4.27 2.60
CA HIS A 121 -25.09 -5.72 2.77
C HIS A 121 -24.95 -6.51 1.47
N ASP A 122 -25.09 -5.86 0.31
CA ASP A 122 -25.00 -6.46 -1.03
C ASP A 122 -23.56 -6.51 -1.59
N ILE A 123 -22.55 -6.30 -0.75
CA ILE A 123 -21.14 -6.37 -1.16
C ILE A 123 -20.65 -7.81 -1.23
N ASP A 124 -19.88 -8.09 -2.28
CA ASP A 124 -19.31 -9.40 -2.55
C ASP A 124 -17.78 -9.35 -2.70
N TYR A 125 -17.16 -10.53 -2.69
CA TYR A 125 -15.72 -10.71 -2.81
C TYR A 125 -15.15 -10.23 -4.15
N LEU A 126 -15.84 -10.50 -5.26
CA LEU A 126 -15.37 -10.15 -6.60
C LEU A 126 -15.37 -8.63 -6.81
N PHE A 127 -16.37 -7.93 -6.28
CA PHE A 127 -16.43 -6.48 -6.25
C PHE A 127 -15.19 -5.88 -5.59
N LEU A 128 -14.81 -6.34 -4.39
CA LEU A 128 -13.62 -5.83 -3.71
C LEU A 128 -12.34 -6.17 -4.45
N ARG A 129 -12.20 -7.40 -4.97
CA ARG A 129 -11.02 -7.83 -5.74
C ARG A 129 -10.79 -6.97 -6.98
N ASN A 130 -11.85 -6.59 -7.67
CA ASN A 130 -11.78 -5.82 -8.92
C ASN A 130 -11.74 -4.30 -8.73
N ASN A 131 -12.17 -3.78 -7.57
CA ASN A 131 -12.37 -2.34 -7.37
C ASN A 131 -11.51 -1.72 -6.25
N MET A 132 -10.95 -2.50 -5.31
CA MET A 132 -10.02 -1.95 -4.30
C MET A 132 -8.61 -1.77 -4.89
N PRO A 133 -7.90 -0.66 -4.60
CA PRO A 133 -8.21 0.36 -3.60
C PRO A 133 -9.00 1.59 -4.10
N GLU A 134 -9.46 1.60 -5.35
CA GLU A 134 -10.03 2.78 -6.04
C GLU A 134 -11.33 3.30 -5.41
N PHE A 135 -11.25 4.39 -4.65
CA PHE A 135 -12.42 4.98 -3.95
C PHE A 135 -13.60 5.26 -4.89
N SER A 136 -13.33 5.85 -6.05
CA SER A 136 -14.33 6.18 -7.08
C SER A 136 -15.11 4.96 -7.60
N LYS A 137 -14.54 3.75 -7.47
CA LYS A 137 -15.22 2.50 -7.80
C LYS A 137 -15.96 1.93 -6.59
N VAL A 138 -15.30 1.84 -5.42
CA VAL A 138 -15.88 1.20 -4.23
C VAL A 138 -17.00 2.00 -3.57
N VAL A 139 -17.07 3.31 -3.77
CA VAL A 139 -18.16 4.18 -3.27
C VAL A 139 -19.56 3.69 -3.69
N LYS A 140 -19.68 2.97 -4.80
CA LYS A 140 -20.93 2.34 -5.27
C LYS A 140 -21.54 1.36 -4.27
N LYS A 141 -20.70 0.65 -3.49
CA LYS A 141 -21.10 -0.32 -2.44
C LYS A 141 -20.90 0.22 -1.01
N LEU A 142 -20.54 1.50 -0.87
CA LEU A 142 -20.54 2.21 0.41
C LEU A 142 -21.87 2.94 0.63
N GLN A 143 -22.22 3.15 1.90
CA GLN A 143 -23.33 3.97 2.36
C GLN A 143 -22.78 5.02 3.34
N LYS A 144 -23.19 6.28 3.19
CA LYS A 144 -22.80 7.35 4.14
C LYS A 144 -23.38 7.05 5.53
N LYS A 145 -22.52 7.12 6.55
CA LYS A 145 -22.86 6.94 7.96
C LYS A 145 -21.77 7.55 8.83
N GLU A 146 -22.00 8.77 9.29
CA GLU A 146 -21.03 9.58 10.07
C GLU A 146 -20.61 8.96 11.41
N SER A 147 -21.36 7.96 11.90
CA SER A 147 -21.04 7.17 13.09
C SER A 147 -20.24 5.88 12.80
N SER A 148 -19.81 5.64 11.56
CA SER A 148 -19.09 4.43 11.15
C SER A 148 -17.85 4.71 10.29
N ASN A 149 -16.84 3.87 10.42
CA ASN A 149 -15.76 3.70 9.46
C ASN A 149 -15.98 2.38 8.70
N ALA A 150 -15.76 2.39 7.40
CA ALA A 150 -15.64 1.17 6.60
C ALA A 150 -14.14 0.85 6.39
N TYR A 151 -13.77 -0.43 6.48
CA TYR A 151 -12.42 -0.93 6.24
C TYR A 151 -12.48 -2.03 5.20
N ALA A 152 -11.53 -2.07 4.26
CA ALA A 152 -11.37 -3.24 3.38
C ALA A 152 -9.95 -3.38 2.83
N CYS A 153 -9.62 -4.59 2.40
CA CYS A 153 -8.59 -4.90 1.42
C CYS A 153 -9.26 -5.51 0.17
N GLN A 154 -8.50 -6.09 -0.75
CA GLN A 154 -9.08 -6.75 -1.95
C GLN A 154 -9.86 -8.04 -1.66
N CYS A 155 -9.75 -8.64 -0.47
CA CYS A 155 -10.37 -9.94 -0.17
C CYS A 155 -11.33 -9.95 1.03
N SER A 156 -11.37 -8.88 1.83
CA SER A 156 -12.09 -8.86 3.12
C SER A 156 -12.46 -7.43 3.50
N TRP A 157 -13.55 -7.27 4.26
CA TRP A 157 -14.10 -5.97 4.64
C TRP A 157 -14.77 -6.01 6.01
N ASN A 158 -14.91 -4.84 6.65
CA ASN A 158 -15.61 -4.69 7.94
C ASN A 158 -16.14 -3.26 8.08
N SER A 159 -17.22 -3.09 8.85
CA SER A 159 -17.73 -1.78 9.25
C SER A 159 -17.75 -1.66 10.78
N VAL A 160 -17.36 -0.49 11.29
CA VAL A 160 -17.03 -0.31 12.71
C VAL A 160 -17.51 1.06 13.19
N THR A 161 -18.26 1.08 14.29
CA THR A 161 -18.84 2.30 14.88
C THR A 161 -18.16 2.75 16.17
N LYS A 162 -17.49 1.83 16.87
CA LYS A 162 -16.75 2.07 18.12
C LYS A 162 -15.50 1.21 18.13
N LEU A 163 -14.50 1.60 18.91
CA LEU A 163 -13.25 0.85 19.08
C LEU A 163 -13.52 -0.61 19.48
N LYS A 164 -13.17 -1.54 18.60
CA LYS A 164 -13.28 -2.99 18.80
C LYS A 164 -11.95 -3.69 18.46
N PRO A 165 -11.60 -4.81 19.11
CA PRO A 165 -10.49 -5.64 18.65
C PRO A 165 -10.75 -6.13 17.22
N LEU A 166 -9.67 -6.42 16.49
CA LEU A 166 -9.77 -7.07 15.18
C LEU A 166 -10.48 -8.43 15.35
N PRO A 167 -11.59 -8.70 14.62
CA PRO A 167 -12.26 -9.98 14.71
C PRO A 167 -11.46 -11.09 14.00
N PRO A 168 -11.60 -12.35 14.44
CA PRO A 168 -10.67 -13.44 14.11
C PRO A 168 -10.77 -13.95 12.66
N ASP A 169 -11.86 -13.62 11.96
CA ASP A 169 -12.06 -13.86 10.53
C ASP A 169 -11.11 -13.01 9.65
N LEU A 170 -10.71 -11.83 10.14
CA LEU A 170 -9.89 -10.88 9.40
C LEU A 170 -8.41 -11.13 9.62
N LYS A 171 -7.77 -11.69 8.59
CA LYS A 171 -6.32 -11.89 8.48
C LYS A 171 -5.59 -10.56 8.23
N TRP A 172 -5.73 -9.58 9.13
CA TRP A 172 -5.12 -8.24 9.05
C TRP A 172 -4.07 -8.06 10.15
N VAL A 173 -2.94 -7.42 9.81
CA VAL A 173 -1.78 -7.21 10.70
C VAL A 173 -1.28 -5.77 10.66
N CYS A 174 -0.59 -5.34 11.73
CA CYS A 174 0.07 -4.03 11.78
C CYS A 174 1.38 -4.03 10.97
N ALA A 175 1.44 -3.19 9.93
CA ALA A 175 2.55 -3.02 8.99
C ALA A 175 3.68 -2.10 9.49
N LYS A 176 3.72 -1.83 10.81
CA LYS A 176 4.64 -0.93 11.53
C LYS A 176 4.36 0.57 11.33
N HIS A 177 4.27 1.31 12.44
CA HIS A 177 4.15 2.77 12.54
C HIS A 177 5.52 3.46 12.41
#